data_AF-A0A2V7C5G0-F1
#
_entry.id   AF-A0A2V7C5G0-F1
#
_cell.length_a   1.000
_cell.length_b   1.000
_cell.length_c   1.000
_cell.angle_alpha   90.00
_cell.angle_beta   90.00
_cell.angle_gamma   90.00
#
_symmetry.space_group_name_H-M   'P 1'
#
loop_
_entity.id
_entity.type
_entity.pdbx_description
1 polymer ?
#
loop_
_entity_poly.entity_id
_entity_poly.type
_entity_poly.pdbx_seq_one_letter_code
_entity_poly.pdbx_strand_id
1 'polypeptide(L)' 'MILVRHEPVTALGMGAMELMAVSASPALLDPVAPKPGDRVKLAVRREDDQLVLIRIEKLP' A
#
# COMPACT_ATOMS: atom_id res chain seq x y z
N MET A 1 -5.59 -8.32 3.11
CA MET A 1 -5.80 -7.22 2.14
C MET A 1 -5.99 -5.94 2.91
N ILE A 2 -5.36 -4.84 2.49
CA ILE A 2 -5.47 -3.53 3.14
C ILE A 2 -5.98 -2.48 2.15
N LEU A 3 -6.73 -1.50 2.64
CA LEU A 3 -7.17 -0.35 1.86
C LEU A 3 -6.30 0.85 2.21
N VAL A 4 -5.73 1.48 1.19
CA VAL A 4 -4.83 2.60 1.37
C VAL A 4 -5.33 3.78 0.54
N ARG A 5 -5.42 4.95 1.19
CA ARG A 5 -5.55 6.23 0.49
C ARG A 5 -4.16 6.65 0.07
N HIS A 6 -3.91 6.70 -1.23
CA HIS A 6 -2.59 7.06 -1.76
C HIS A 6 -2.59 8.46 -2.38
N GLU A 7 -1.43 9.09 -2.32
CA GLU A 7 -1.06 10.20 -3.19
C GLU A 7 -0.98 9.72 -4.65
N PRO A 8 -0.95 10.61 -5.66
CA PRO A 8 -1.01 10.15 -7.04
C PRO A 8 0.18 9.24 -7.34
N VAL A 9 -0.10 8.02 -7.80
CA VAL A 9 0.93 7.03 -8.13
C VAL A 9 1.14 7.08 -9.64
N THR A 10 1.99 8.01 -10.07
CA THR A 10 2.30 8.24 -11.50
C THR A 10 2.75 6.96 -12.21
N ALA A 11 3.48 6.08 -11.52
CA ALA A 11 3.95 4.80 -12.05
C ALA A 11 2.83 3.80 -12.38
N LEU A 12 1.63 3.98 -11.79
CA LEU A 12 0.44 3.18 -12.06
C LEU A 12 -0.63 3.98 -12.82
N GLY A 13 -0.35 5.23 -13.19
CA GLY A 13 -1.33 6.12 -13.83
C GLY A 13 -2.52 6.49 -12.93
N MET A 14 -2.41 6.30 -11.61
CA MET A 14 -3.52 6.48 -10.67
C MET A 14 -3.51 7.89 -10.05
N GLY A 15 -4.69 8.50 -9.95
CA GLY A 15 -4.88 9.83 -9.36
C GLY A 15 -4.71 9.83 -7.83
N ALA A 16 -4.52 11.00 -7.24
CA ALA A 16 -4.55 11.15 -5.79
C ALA A 16 -5.99 10.86 -5.29
N MET A 17 -6.11 10.22 -4.12
CA MET A 17 -7.39 9.93 -3.44
C MET A 17 -8.24 8.76 -3.95
N GLU A 18 -7.73 7.92 -4.86
CA GLU A 18 -8.38 6.64 -5.14
C GLU A 18 -8.09 5.63 -4.01
N LEU A 19 -9.10 4.86 -3.61
CA LEU A 19 -8.94 3.81 -2.60
C LEU A 19 -8.30 2.60 -3.29
N MET A 20 -7.07 2.28 -2.92
CA MET A 20 -6.34 1.17 -3.50
C MET A 20 -6.38 -0.04 -2.58
N ALA A 21 -6.86 -1.16 -3.12
CA ALA A 21 -6.77 -2.46 -2.49
C ALA A 21 -5.38 -3.06 -2.74
N VAL A 22 -4.64 -3.29 -1.66
CA VAL A 22 -3.32 -3.93 -1.72
C VAL A 22 -3.42 -5.30 -1.05
N SER A 23 -3.06 -6.34 -1.81
CA SER A 23 -2.84 -7.67 -1.28
C SER A 23 -1.54 -7.66 -0.49
N ALA A 24 -1.64 -7.90 0.82
CA ALA A 24 -0.51 -7.81 1.73
C ALA A 24 -0.44 -9.08 2.57
N SER A 25 0.76 -9.64 2.69
CA SER A 25 1.03 -10.78 3.57
C SER A 25 1.12 -10.30 5.03
N PRO A 26 0.50 -11.01 5.99
CA PRO A 26 0.59 -10.67 7.42
C PRO A 26 2.04 -10.50 7.90
N ALA A 27 2.96 -11.36 7.43
CA ALA A 27 4.37 -11.31 7.80
C ALA A 27 5.07 -9.98 7.44
N LEU A 28 4.57 -9.24 6.45
CA LEU A 28 5.06 -7.90 6.10
C LEU A 28 4.40 -6.79 6.91
N LEU A 29 3.17 -7.01 7.39
CA LEU A 29 2.39 -6.02 8.13
C LEU A 29 2.70 -6.04 9.62
N ASP A 30 2.87 -7.22 10.21
CA ASP A 30 3.05 -7.40 11.66
C ASP A 30 4.23 -6.59 12.23
N PRO A 31 5.41 -6.50 11.57
CA PRO A 31 6.53 -5.71 12.08
C PRO A 31 6.27 -4.19 12.07
N VAL A 32 5.43 -3.71 11.16
CA VAL A 32 5.11 -2.28 11.01
C VAL A 32 3.88 -1.90 11.82
N ALA A 33 2.99 -2.86 12.09
CA ALA A 33 1.72 -2.70 12.78
C ALA A 33 0.95 -1.42 12.36
N PRO A 34 0.72 -1.20 11.04
CA PRO A 34 0.12 0.04 10.54
C PRO A 34 -1.31 0.17 11.03
N LYS A 35 -1.66 1.37 11.51
CA LYS A 35 -3.01 1.71 11.96
C LYS A 35 -3.70 2.64 10.97
N PRO A 36 -5.04 2.64 10.91
CA PRO A 36 -5.76 3.65 10.13
C PRO A 36 -5.33 5.06 10.55
N GLY A 37 -4.94 5.88 9.57
CA GLY A 37 -4.41 7.23 9.80
C GLY A 37 -2.89 7.33 9.86
N ASP A 38 -2.16 6.21 9.96
CA ASP A 38 -0.70 6.21 9.83
C ASP A 38 -0.28 6.54 8.39
N ARG A 39 0.75 7.38 8.27
CA ARG A 39 1.44 7.60 7.01
C ARG A 39 2.42 6.45 6.79
N VAL A 40 2.31 5.80 5.64
CA VAL A 40 3.16 4.67 5.28
C VAL A 40 3.69 4.85 3.87
N LYS A 41 4.93 4.40 3.66
CA LYS A 41 5.52 4.23 2.35
C LYS A 41 5.34 2.78 1.94
N LEU A 42 4.75 2.57 0.76
CA LEU A 42 4.44 1.24 0.24
C LEU A 42 5.20 1.03 -1.07
N ALA A 43 5.87 -0.11 -1.19
CA ALA A 43 6.33 -0.64 -2.45
C ALA A 43 5.38 -1.75 -2.87
N VAL A 44 4.70 -1.54 -4.00
CA VAL A 44 3.72 -2.46 -4.55
C VAL A 44 4.16 -2.88 -5.95
N ARG A 45 3.79 -4.10 -6.33
CA ARG A 45 3.94 -4.61 -7.69
C ARG A 45 2.59 -5.08 -8.19
N ARG A 46 2.33 -4.81 -9.46
CA ARG A 46 1.17 -5.38 -10.15
C ARG A 46 1.50 -6.81 -10.56
N GLU A 47 0.72 -7.75 -10.07
CA GLU A 47 0.68 -9.14 -10.53
C GLU A 47 -0.74 -9.40 -11.06
N ASP A 48 -0.84 -9.61 -12.37
CA ASP A 48 -2.11 -9.69 -13.10
C ASP A 48 -3.02 -8.47 -12.82
N ASP A 49 -4.16 -8.68 -12.15
CA ASP A 49 -5.12 -7.66 -11.74
C ASP A 49 -5.01 -7.28 -10.26
N GLN A 50 -3.98 -7.74 -9.55
CA GLN A 50 -3.78 -7.43 -8.13
C GLN A 50 -2.52 -6.61 -7.90
N LEU A 51 -2.61 -5.72 -6.91
CA LEU A 51 -1.46 -4.98 -6.39
C LEU A 51 -0.96 -5.70 -5.15
N VAL A 52 0.21 -6.31 -5.26
CA VAL A 52 0.85 -7.10 -4.20
C VAL A 52 1.88 -6.24 -3.48
N LEU A 53 1.82 -6.24 -2.15
CA LEU A 53 2.76 -5.54 -1.29
C LEU A 53 4.10 -6.27 -1.28
N ILE A 54 5.16 -5.56 -1.65
CA ILE A 54 6.55 -6.04 -1.55
C ILE A 54 7.20 -5.50 -0.27
N ARG A 55 6.94 -4.24 0.08
CA ARG A 55 7.54 -3.59 1.25
C ARG A 55 6.61 -2.53 1.81
N ILE A 56 6.61 -2.40 3.13
CA ILE A 56 5.91 -1.34 3.86
C ILE A 56 6.86 -0.74 4.88
N GLU A 57 6.82 0.60 5.01
CA GLU A 57 7.58 1.35 5.99
C GLU A 57 6.67 2.41 6.60
N LYS A 58 6.70 2.58 7.92
CA LYS A 58 5.95 3.66 8.58
C LYS A 58 6.73 4.96 8.49
N LEU A 59 6.05 6.03 8.08
CA LEU A 59 6.60 7.37 8.08
C LEU A 59 6.26 8.06 9.43
N PRO A 60 7.16 8.94 9.93
CA PRO A 60 6.90 9.73 11.13
C PRO A 60 5.76 10.73 10.95
#